data_AF-A0A6V7IHB6-F1
#
_entry.id   AF-A0A6V7IHB6-F1
#
_cell.length_a   1.000
_cell.length_b   1.000
_cell.length_c   1.000
_cell.angle_alpha   90.00
_cell.angle_beta   90.00
_cell.angle_gamma   90.00
#
_symmetry.space_group_name_H-M   'P 1'
#
loop_
_entity.id
_entity.type
_entity.pdbx_description
1 polymer ?
#
loop_
_entity_poly.entity_id
_entity_poly.type
_entity_poly.pdbx_seq_one_letter_code
_entity_poly.pdbx_strand_id
1 'polypeptide(L)' 'PSKRHLTARIDEEPGRPGEFRVEFTPTEVGSHLVEVRIAGQKLPAGPLIAKVYNSSLIQVTDVPSAVVGHACQFR' A
#
# COMPACT_ATOMS: atom_id res chain seq x y z
N PRO A 1 3.97 0.85 16.46
CA PRO A 1 4.04 0.13 15.16
C PRO A 1 3.84 -1.38 15.38
N SER A 2 2.67 -1.87 15.03
CA SER A 2 2.31 -3.29 15.01
C SER A 2 3.30 -4.05 14.13
N LYS A 3 4.33 -4.66 14.74
CA LYS A 3 5.33 -5.51 14.07
C LYS A 3 4.73 -6.85 13.62
N ARG A 4 3.49 -6.84 13.12
CA ARG A 4 2.74 -8.04 12.79
C ARG A 4 3.13 -8.46 11.39
N HIS A 5 3.81 -9.60 11.30
CA HIS A 5 4.07 -10.24 10.01
C HIS A 5 2.74 -10.75 9.45
N LEU A 6 2.37 -10.23 8.27
CA LEU A 6 1.24 -10.75 7.50
C LEU A 6 1.75 -11.88 6.62
N THR A 7 0.98 -12.97 6.56
CA THR A 7 1.24 -14.03 5.59
C THR A 7 0.93 -13.49 4.20
N ALA A 8 1.94 -13.49 3.33
CA ALA A 8 1.76 -13.23 1.92
C ALA A 8 1.63 -14.56 1.17
N ARG A 9 0.76 -14.58 0.17
CA ARG A 9 0.64 -15.66 -0.80
C ARG A 9 1.58 -15.35 -1.96
N ILE A 10 2.32 -16.36 -2.42
CA ILE A 10 3.26 -16.24 -3.54
C ILE A 10 2.88 -17.29 -4.56
N ASP A 11 2.52 -16.87 -5.76
CA ASP A 11 2.22 -17.74 -6.90
C ASP A 11 3.15 -17.38 -8.05
N GLU A 12 3.59 -18.36 -8.85
CA GLU A 12 4.33 -18.10 -10.09
C GLU A 12 3.34 -17.77 -11.21
N GLU A 13 3.62 -16.74 -12.01
CA GLU A 13 2.72 -16.34 -13.08
C GLU A 13 2.72 -17.39 -14.21
N PRO A 14 1.57 -17.97 -14.56
CA PRO A 14 1.49 -19.01 -15.58
C PRO A 14 1.93 -18.45 -16.94
N GLY A 15 2.92 -19.12 -17.54
CA GLY A 15 3.48 -18.72 -18.83
C GLY A 15 4.62 -17.70 -18.75
N ARG A 16 5.05 -17.29 -17.56
CA ARG A 16 6.19 -16.38 -17.35
C ARG A 16 7.14 -16.90 -16.26
N PRO A 17 7.99 -17.88 -16.60
CA PRO A 17 8.89 -18.49 -15.63
C PRO A 17 9.84 -17.45 -15.03
N GLY A 18 9.92 -17.42 -13.69
CA GLY A 18 10.69 -16.44 -12.94
C GLY A 18 9.95 -15.13 -12.60
N GLU A 19 8.69 -14.96 -13.01
CA GLU A 19 7.81 -13.90 -12.52
C GLU A 19 6.94 -14.44 -11.39
N PHE A 20 7.10 -13.86 -10.19
CA PHE A 20 6.35 -14.23 -9.00
C PHE A 20 5.37 -13.13 -8.62
N ARG A 21 4.13 -13.53 -8.37
CA ARG A 21 3.08 -12.67 -7.86
C ARG A 21 2.94 -12.84 -6.36
N VAL A 22 3.05 -11.73 -5.63
CA VAL A 22 2.92 -11.70 -4.17
C VAL A 22 1.64 -10.96 -3.80
N GLU A 23 0.74 -11.64 -3.10
CA GLU A 23 -0.54 -11.09 -2.65
C GLU A 23 -0.65 -11.13 -1.13
N PHE A 24 -1.11 -10.03 -0.52
CA PHE A 24 -1.40 -9.99 0.91
C PHE A 24 -2.61 -9.10 1.17
N THR A 25 -3.40 -9.44 2.19
CA THR A 25 -4.53 -8.62 2.64
C THR A 25 -4.13 -7.86 3.90
N PRO A 26 -3.92 -6.54 3.84
CA PRO A 26 -3.60 -5.76 5.02
C PRO A 26 -4.81 -5.66 5.96
N THR A 27 -4.60 -5.88 7.26
CA THR A 27 -5.66 -5.75 8.27
C THR A 27 -5.65 -4.39 8.99
N GLU A 28 -4.64 -3.57 8.73
CA GLU A 28 -4.41 -2.30 9.44
C GLU A 28 -4.12 -1.19 8.44
N VAL A 29 -4.66 0.00 8.71
CA VAL A 29 -4.43 1.21 7.91
C VAL A 29 -3.06 1.79 8.24
N GLY A 30 -2.28 2.14 7.22
CA GLY A 30 -0.96 2.72 7.40
C GLY A 30 0.03 2.34 6.31
N SER A 31 1.27 2.78 6.49
CA SER A 31 2.41 2.41 5.64
C SER A 31 2.97 1.06 6.09
N HIS A 32 2.86 0.05 5.24
CA HIS A 32 3.43 -1.28 5.45
C HIS A 32 4.72 -1.42 4.66
N LEU A 33 5.76 -1.94 5.31
CA LEU A 33 7.04 -2.20 4.68
C LEU A 33 7.10 -3.66 4.24
N VAL A 34 7.23 -3.87 2.94
CA VAL A 34 7.29 -5.18 2.30
C VAL A 34 8.74 -5.49 1.96
N GLU A 35 9.34 -6.44 2.69
CA GLU A 35 10.70 -6.91 2.43
C GLU A 35 10.62 -8.22 1.63
N VAL A 36 11.11 -8.19 0.38
CA VAL A 36 11.19 -9.39 -0.48
C VAL A 36 12.63 -9.90 -0.50
N ARG A 37 12.80 -11.22 -0.35
CA ARG A 37 14.10 -11.90 -0.42
C ARG A 37 14.05 -13.05 -1.42
N ILE A 38 15.01 -13.12 -2.32
CA ILE A 38 15.17 -14.19 -3.31
C ILE A 38 16.49 -14.89 -3.01
N ALA A 39 16.45 -16.20 -2.75
CA ALA A 39 17.64 -17.00 -2.39
C ALA A 39 18.47 -16.40 -1.24
N GLY A 40 17.83 -15.77 -0.26
CA GLY A 40 18.48 -15.12 0.89
C GLY A 40 19.04 -13.71 0.60
N GLN A 41 19.05 -13.28 -0.66
CA GLN A 41 19.39 -11.90 -1.03
C GLN A 41 18.15 -11.02 -1.01
N LYS A 42 18.28 -9.80 -0.48
CA LYS A 42 17.22 -8.79 -0.52
C LYS A 42 17.03 -8.32 -1.96
N LEU A 43 15.77 -8.03 -2.32
CA LEU A 43 15.48 -7.43 -3.61
C LEU A 43 16.25 -6.10 -3.76
N PRO A 44 17.01 -5.90 -4.84
CA PRO A 44 17.78 -4.66 -5.05
C PRO A 44 16.89 -3.42 -5.22
N ALA A 45 15.62 -3.59 -5.58
CA ALA A 45 14.62 -2.53 -5.60
C ALA A 45 14.22 -2.00 -4.21
N GLY A 46 14.86 -2.50 -3.14
CA GLY A 46 14.65 -2.06 -1.78
C GLY A 46 13.34 -2.59 -1.18
N PRO A 47 13.10 -2.30 0.11
CA PRO A 47 11.83 -2.62 0.71
C PRO A 47 10.73 -1.80 0.02
N LEU A 48 9.71 -2.49 -0.48
CA LEU A 48 8.57 -1.85 -1.12
C LEU A 48 7.67 -1.26 -0.03
N ILE A 49 7.13 -0.06 -0.26
CA ILE A 49 6.21 0.58 0.69
C ILE A 49 4.80 0.43 0.16
N ALA A 50 3.99 -0.37 0.85
CA ALA A 50 2.57 -0.52 0.57
C ALA A 50 1.77 0.45 1.45
N LYS A 51 1.17 1.48 0.83
CA LYS A 51 0.32 2.43 1.54
C LYS A 51 -1.11 1.92 1.54
N VAL A 52 -1.61 1.54 2.71
CA VAL A 52 -2.95 0.99 2.88
C VAL A 52 -3.83 2.07 3.47
N TYR A 53 -4.90 2.39 2.75
CA TYR A 53 -5.88 3.42 3.11
C TYR A 53 -7.24 2.77 3.35
N ASN A 54 -7.93 3.18 4.42
CA ASN A 54 -9.35 2.83 4.61
C ASN A 54 -10.20 3.98 4.08
N SER A 55 -10.93 3.73 2.99
CA SER A 55 -11.84 4.70 2.39
C SER A 55 -12.95 5.18 3.33
N SER A 56 -13.32 4.38 4.34
CA SER A 56 -14.33 4.74 5.35
C SER A 56 -13.81 5.74 6.38
N LEU A 57 -12.48 5.88 6.52
CA LEU A 57 -11.84 6.94 7.31
C LEU A 57 -11.56 8.20 6.48
N ILE A 58 -11.80 8.15 5.16
CA ILE A 58 -11.73 9.33 4.31
C ILE A 58 -13.03 10.11 4.53
N GLN A 59 -13.02 10.95 5.54
CA GLN A 59 -14.05 11.96 5.71
C GLN A 59 -13.79 13.07 4.71
N VAL A 60 -14.63 13.13 3.68
CA VAL A 60 -14.76 14.34 2.85
C VAL A 60 -15.47 15.36 3.73
N THR A 61 -14.75 16.38 4.18
CA THR A 61 -15.37 17.53 4.84
C THR A 61 -16.30 18.23 3.86
N ASP A 62 -17.42 18.75 4.36
CA ASP A 62 -18.36 19.54 3.55
C ASP A 62 -17.58 20.59 2.77
N VAL A 63 -17.77 20.64 1.45
CA VAL A 63 -17.18 21.67 0.60
C VAL A 63 -17.89 22.98 0.96
N PRO A 64 -17.26 23.95 1.65
CA PRO A 64 -17.91 25.22 1.88
C PRO A 64 -18.15 25.89 0.53
N SER A 65 -19.27 26.58 0.35
CA SER A 65 -19.55 27.39 -0.84
C SER A 65 -18.35 28.29 -1.15
N ALA A 66 -17.58 27.93 -2.16
CA ALA A 66 -16.39 28.66 -2.56
C ALA A 66 -16.78 29.76 -3.56
N VAL A 67 -16.23 30.96 -3.37
CA VAL A 67 -16.38 32.06 -4.31
C VAL A 67 -15.37 31.90 -5.43
N VAL A 68 -15.82 32.02 -6.68
CA VAL A 68 -14.94 31.96 -7.88
C VAL A 68 -13.81 32.98 -7.70
N GLY A 69 -12.56 32.50 -7.65
CA GLY A 69 -11.36 33.33 -7.50
C GLY A 69 -10.58 33.19 -6.18
N HIS A 70 -11.05 32.40 -5.21
CA HIS A 70 -10.31 32.13 -3.97
C HIS A 70 -9.97 30.64 -3.80
N ALA A 71 -8.72 30.34 -3.43
CA ALA A 71 -8.27 28.97 -3.20
C ALA A 71 -8.83 28.41 -1.88
N CYS A 72 -9.75 27.45 -1.95
CA CYS A 72 -10.20 26.68 -0.80
C CYS A 72 -9.23 25.51 -0.57
N GLN A 73 -8.58 25.50 0.60
CA GLN A 73 -7.71 24.41 1.02
C GLN A 73 -8.48 23.49 1.96
N PHE A 74 -8.55 22.21 1.59
CA PHE A 74 -9.10 21.15 2.44
C PHE A 74 -8.05 20.79 3.50
N ARG A 75 -8.45 20.74 4.78
CA ARG A 75 -7.61 20.29 5.90
C ARG A 75 -7.97 18.87 6.29
#